data_AF-A0A848U8W7-F1
#
_entry.id   AF-A0A848U8W7-F1
#
_cell.length_a   1.000
_cell.length_b   1.000
_cell.length_c   1.000
_cell.angle_alpha   90.00
_cell.angle_beta   90.00
_cell.angle_gamma   90.00
#
_symmetry.space_group_name_H-M   'P 1'
#
loop_
_entity.id
_entity.type
_entity.pdbx_description
1 polymer ?
#
loop_
_entity_poly.entity_id
_entity_poly.type
_entity_poly.pdbx_seq_one_letter_code
_entity_poly.pdbx_strand_id
1 'polypeptide(L)'
;FPADYHVQCNTMWALTDFTEQNGATRIAPGTSAMADDDAASVATAPAEMRRGSVLFYEGKVLHSGGANRSDAPRVGVNITYAVGWVRQEENQYLACPPEVASTLDDDLLRLMGYQEGAFALGYVGDQEDPLGVLRGERRKKRTIGEHGETSSGHAAFARDAT
;
A
#
# COMPACT_ATOMS: atom_id res chain seq x y z
N PHE A 1 7.30 -13.06 -3.75
CA PHE A 1 7.14 -12.48 -5.11
C PHE A 1 8.48 -12.56 -5.83
N PRO A 2 8.51 -12.74 -7.16
CA PRO A 2 9.74 -12.67 -7.96
C PRO A 2 10.53 -11.40 -7.68
N ALA A 3 11.86 -11.41 -7.89
CA ALA A 3 12.74 -10.30 -7.55
C ALA A 3 12.33 -8.97 -8.22
N ASP A 4 11.84 -9.03 -9.46
CA ASP A 4 11.38 -7.92 -10.29
C ASP A 4 9.96 -7.42 -9.96
N TYR A 5 9.26 -8.06 -9.02
CA TYR A 5 7.87 -7.73 -8.68
C TYR A 5 7.71 -7.25 -7.24
N HIS A 6 7.41 -5.97 -7.05
CA HIS A 6 7.27 -5.34 -5.73
C HIS A 6 5.79 -5.11 -5.43
N VAL A 7 5.31 -5.71 -4.33
CA VAL A 7 3.91 -5.57 -3.90
C VAL A 7 3.70 -4.51 -2.83
N GLN A 8 4.79 -3.97 -2.28
CA GLN A 8 4.77 -3.09 -1.12
C GLN A 8 5.92 -2.10 -1.18
N CYS A 9 5.68 -0.90 -0.68
CA CYS A 9 6.70 0.08 -0.30
C CYS A 9 6.33 0.76 1.01
N ASN A 10 7.30 1.42 1.62
CA ASN A 10 7.18 2.01 2.94
C ASN A 10 7.68 3.45 2.95
N THR A 11 7.06 4.27 3.79
CA THR A 11 7.54 5.60 4.14
C THR A 11 7.73 5.70 5.63
N MET A 12 8.94 6.07 6.07
CA MET A 12 9.25 6.34 7.46
C MET A 12 9.37 7.85 7.65
N TRP A 13 8.37 8.46 8.28
CA TRP A 13 8.28 9.88 8.56
C TRP A 13 8.96 10.20 9.89
N ALA A 14 9.92 11.13 9.85
CA ALA A 14 10.65 11.56 11.03
C ALA A 14 9.83 12.59 11.84
N LEU A 15 9.21 12.17 12.95
CA LEU A 15 8.55 13.09 13.89
C LEU A 15 9.51 13.61 14.97
N THR A 16 10.76 13.15 14.98
CA THR A 16 11.92 13.73 15.67
C THR A 16 13.10 13.65 14.71
N ASP A 17 14.23 14.29 15.03
CA ASP A 17 15.46 14.01 14.30
C ASP A 17 15.83 12.53 14.49
N PHE A 18 16.27 11.88 13.43
CA PHE A 18 16.83 10.54 13.44
C PHE A 18 18.34 10.69 13.23
N THR A 19 19.10 10.08 14.12
CA THR A 19 20.55 10.07 14.13
C THR A 19 21.01 8.64 14.38
N GLU A 20 22.25 8.31 14.04
CA GLU A 20 22.85 7.01 14.40
C GLU A 20 22.73 6.77 15.90
N GLN A 21 22.95 7.80 16.73
CA GLN A 21 22.92 7.70 18.20
C GLN A 21 21.53 7.39 18.76
N ASN A 22 20.47 8.02 18.23
CA ASN A 22 19.10 7.81 18.71
C ASN A 22 18.35 6.69 17.96
N GLY A 23 19.07 5.92 17.15
CA GLY A 23 18.56 4.71 16.54
C GLY A 23 17.82 4.92 15.23
N ALA A 24 18.35 5.76 14.34
CA ALA A 24 17.88 5.90 12.96
C ALA A 24 17.65 4.52 12.30
N THR A 25 16.64 4.43 11.43
CA THR A 25 16.38 3.21 10.66
C THR A 25 17.64 2.80 9.90
N ARG A 26 18.05 1.55 10.00
CA ARG A 26 19.18 0.99 9.26
C ARG A 26 18.68 0.35 7.97
N ILE A 27 19.29 0.70 6.85
CA ILE A 27 18.99 0.14 5.51
C ILE A 27 20.25 -0.56 5.00
N ALA A 28 20.12 -1.74 4.39
CA ALA A 28 21.15 -2.36 3.57
C ALA A 28 20.84 -2.12 2.09
N PRO A 29 21.45 -1.12 1.43
CA PRO A 29 21.14 -0.81 0.03
C PRO A 29 21.50 -1.97 -0.90
N GLY A 30 20.64 -2.23 -1.88
CA GLY A 30 20.91 -3.24 -2.93
C GLY A 30 20.52 -4.67 -2.58
N THR A 31 19.96 -4.94 -1.41
CA THR A 31 19.59 -6.31 -0.99
C THR A 31 18.25 -6.80 -1.53
N SER A 32 17.46 -5.95 -2.18
CA SER A 32 16.06 -6.24 -2.53
C SER A 32 15.82 -7.40 -3.49
N ALA A 33 16.86 -7.79 -4.23
CA ALA A 33 16.85 -8.93 -5.14
C ALA A 33 17.80 -10.06 -4.67
N MET A 34 18.40 -9.93 -3.48
CA MET A 34 19.31 -10.92 -2.91
C MET A 34 18.53 -12.00 -2.15
N ALA A 35 19.13 -13.18 -2.01
CA ALA A 35 18.69 -14.15 -1.03
C ALA A 35 18.98 -13.66 0.39
N ASP A 36 18.19 -14.09 1.36
CA ASP A 36 18.26 -13.60 2.75
C ASP A 36 19.66 -13.77 3.38
N ASP A 37 20.33 -14.90 3.14
CA ASP A 37 21.67 -15.17 3.66
C ASP A 37 22.75 -14.22 3.10
N ASP A 38 22.66 -13.91 1.80
CA ASP A 38 23.57 -12.95 1.15
C ASP A 38 23.27 -11.52 1.65
N ALA A 39 21.99 -11.16 1.75
CA ALA A 39 21.54 -9.87 2.24
C ALA A 39 22.00 -9.59 3.68
N ALA A 40 21.97 -10.62 4.55
CA ALA A 40 22.41 -10.51 5.94
C ALA A 40 23.89 -10.13 6.09
N SER A 41 24.70 -10.36 5.05
CA SER A 41 26.12 -10.02 5.01
C SER A 41 26.38 -8.58 4.53
N VAL A 42 25.36 -7.89 4.01
CA VAL A 42 25.48 -6.52 3.49
C VAL A 42 25.51 -5.52 4.63
N ALA A 43 26.48 -4.60 4.58
CA ALA A 43 26.59 -3.53 5.55
C ALA A 43 25.36 -2.62 5.51
N THR A 44 24.80 -2.35 6.70
CA THR A 44 23.68 -1.41 6.84
C THR A 44 24.17 -0.01 7.15
N ALA A 45 23.50 1.00 6.60
CA ALA A 45 23.73 2.42 6.88
C ALA A 45 22.52 3.02 7.60
N PRO A 46 22.72 3.96 8.55
CA PRO A 46 21.62 4.72 9.13
C PRO A 46 21.01 5.71 8.14
N ALA A 47 19.68 5.76 8.11
CA ALA A 47 18.93 6.83 7.49
C ALA A 47 18.78 8.00 8.48
N GLU A 48 19.86 8.76 8.66
CA GLU A 48 19.82 9.99 9.45
C GLU A 48 18.96 11.04 8.74
N MET A 49 18.05 11.65 9.49
CA MET A 49 16.98 12.49 8.95
C MET A 49 16.66 13.61 9.94
N ARG A 50 16.39 14.82 9.43
CA ARG A 50 15.80 15.87 10.26
C ARG A 50 14.32 15.59 10.44
N ARG A 51 13.72 16.12 11.52
CA ARG A 51 12.26 16.16 11.69
C ARG A 51 11.59 16.69 10.42
N GLY A 52 10.56 15.99 9.95
CA GLY A 52 9.82 16.28 8.73
C GLY A 52 10.39 15.63 7.47
N SER A 53 11.60 15.05 7.51
CA SER A 53 12.10 14.23 6.41
C SER A 53 11.36 12.88 6.34
N VAL A 54 11.36 12.29 5.15
CA VAL A 54 10.74 11.00 4.88
C VAL A 54 11.75 10.10 4.20
N LEU A 55 11.95 8.91 4.75
CA LEU A 55 12.66 7.83 4.07
C LEU A 55 11.65 7.01 3.29
N PHE A 56 11.79 6.95 1.97
CA PHE A 56 11.07 6.02 1.11
C PHE A 56 11.95 4.79 0.84
N TYR A 57 11.37 3.61 0.98
CA TYR A 57 12.07 2.36 0.69
C TYR A 57 11.08 1.29 0.24
N GLU A 58 11.57 0.36 -0.57
CA GLU A 58 10.75 -0.75 -1.06
C GLU A 58 10.64 -1.89 -0.04
N GLY A 59 9.60 -2.71 -0.14
CA GLY A 59 9.29 -3.75 0.86
C GLY A 59 10.29 -4.91 0.95
N LYS A 60 11.24 -5.05 0.01
CA LYS A 60 12.22 -6.14 -0.01
C LYS A 60 13.61 -5.76 0.49
N VAL A 61 13.89 -4.47 0.71
CA VAL A 61 15.19 -4.07 1.21
C VAL A 61 15.35 -4.57 2.65
N LEU A 62 16.51 -5.13 2.97
CA LEU A 62 16.82 -5.56 4.32
C LEU A 62 17.02 -4.30 5.16
N HIS A 63 16.30 -4.21 6.26
CA HIS A 63 16.31 -3.05 7.12
C HIS A 63 16.01 -3.43 8.56
N SER A 64 16.33 -2.53 9.49
CA SER A 64 16.03 -2.69 10.91
C SER A 64 15.89 -1.34 11.60
N GLY A 65 15.32 -1.32 12.80
CA GLY A 65 15.46 -0.17 13.69
C GLY A 65 16.89 -0.09 14.24
N GLY A 66 17.47 1.10 14.28
CA GLY A 66 18.70 1.33 15.03
C GLY A 66 18.46 1.28 16.54
N ALA A 67 19.46 0.85 17.30
CA ALA A 67 19.40 0.89 18.76
C ALA A 67 19.39 2.35 19.24
N ASN A 68 18.38 2.74 20.01
CA ASN A 68 18.35 4.07 20.62
C ASN A 68 19.24 4.10 21.86
N ARG A 69 20.36 4.84 21.77
CA ARG A 69 21.36 5.00 22.84
C ARG A 69 21.35 6.44 23.39
N SER A 70 20.32 7.21 23.08
CA SER A 70 20.09 8.54 23.64
C SER A 70 19.24 8.47 24.91
N ASP A 71 19.00 9.62 25.52
CA ASP A 71 18.19 9.81 26.72
C ASP A 71 16.72 10.15 26.43
N ALA A 72 16.32 10.17 25.14
CA ALA A 72 14.97 10.52 24.71
C ALA A 72 14.39 9.54 23.68
N PRO A 73 13.06 9.39 23.61
CA PRO A 73 12.43 8.57 22.57
C PRO A 73 12.61 9.20 21.17
N ARG A 74 12.90 8.36 20.18
CA ARG A 74 12.82 8.71 18.76
C ARG A 74 11.43 8.36 18.24
N VAL A 75 10.72 9.35 17.69
CA VAL A 75 9.33 9.17 17.25
C VAL A 75 9.24 9.30 15.74
N GLY A 76 8.55 8.37 15.11
CA GLY A 76 8.20 8.48 13.71
C GLY A 76 6.96 7.67 13.34
N VAL A 77 6.49 7.88 12.12
CA VAL A 77 5.32 7.18 11.57
C VAL A 77 5.77 6.34 10.39
N ASN A 78 5.47 5.05 10.40
CA ASN A 78 5.62 4.18 9.24
C ASN A 78 4.28 4.08 8.53
N ILE A 79 4.23 4.43 7.25
CA ILE A 79 3.07 4.19 6.39
C ILE A 79 3.51 3.21 5.30
N THR A 80 2.86 2.04 5.31
CA THR A 80 3.07 0.98 4.34
C THR A 80 2.01 1.07 3.24
N TYR A 81 2.45 1.08 1.98
CA TYR A 81 1.57 1.01 0.81
C TYR A 81 1.72 -0.35 0.15
N ALA A 82 0.61 -0.95 -0.25
CA ALA A 82 0.59 -2.20 -0.99
C ALA A 82 -0.26 -2.08 -2.25
N VAL A 83 -0.02 -2.97 -3.22
CA VAL A 83 -0.89 -3.13 -4.38
C VAL A 83 -2.29 -3.57 -3.94
N GLY A 84 -3.34 -3.09 -4.63
CA GLY A 84 -4.73 -3.19 -4.14
C GLY A 84 -5.30 -4.61 -3.95
N TRP A 85 -4.65 -5.64 -4.49
CA TRP A 85 -5.04 -7.04 -4.30
C TRP A 85 -4.30 -7.75 -3.15
N VAL A 86 -3.33 -7.08 -2.50
CA VAL A 86 -2.70 -7.56 -1.27
C VAL A 86 -3.48 -7.03 -0.07
N ARG A 87 -3.68 -7.89 0.93
CA ARG A 87 -4.39 -7.54 2.17
C ARG A 87 -3.60 -6.49 2.96
N GLN A 88 -4.28 -5.44 3.40
CA GLN A 88 -3.75 -4.42 4.31
C GLN A 88 -3.44 -5.02 5.68
N GLU A 89 -2.40 -4.51 6.35
CA GLU A 89 -2.01 -4.91 7.71
C GLU A 89 -3.09 -4.52 8.73
N GLU A 90 -3.54 -3.28 8.70
CA GLU A 90 -4.68 -2.79 9.49
C GLU A 90 -5.95 -2.77 8.63
N ASN A 91 -7.07 -3.21 9.21
CA ASN A 91 -8.37 -3.17 8.54
C ASN A 91 -8.97 -1.76 8.63
N GLN A 92 -8.59 -0.90 7.68
CA GLN A 92 -8.97 0.51 7.65
C GLN A 92 -10.49 0.74 7.68
N TYR A 93 -11.29 -0.16 7.09
CA TYR A 93 -12.75 -0.04 7.06
C TYR A 93 -13.42 -0.18 8.44
N LEU A 94 -12.73 -0.83 9.39
CA LEU A 94 -13.20 -1.00 10.77
C LEU A 94 -12.45 -0.06 11.73
N ALA A 95 -11.17 0.22 11.46
CA ALA A 95 -10.36 1.07 12.30
C ALA A 95 -10.75 2.55 12.16
N CYS A 96 -11.12 3.00 10.96
CA CYS A 96 -11.63 4.35 10.72
C CYS A 96 -13.17 4.34 10.73
N PRO A 97 -13.84 4.99 11.69
CA PRO A 97 -15.29 5.06 11.71
C PRO A 97 -15.85 5.64 10.40
N PRO A 98 -16.97 5.12 9.87
CA PRO A 98 -17.54 5.59 8.60
C PRO A 98 -17.85 7.10 8.61
N GLU A 99 -18.31 7.64 9.74
CA GLU A 99 -18.57 9.07 9.90
C GLU A 99 -17.29 9.91 9.75
N VAL A 100 -16.13 9.41 10.18
CA VAL A 100 -14.83 10.07 9.99
C VAL A 100 -14.38 9.90 8.55
N ALA A 101 -14.40 8.68 8.02
CA ALA A 101 -14.02 8.38 6.65
C ALA A 101 -14.81 9.24 5.64
N SER A 102 -16.10 9.46 5.90
CA SER A 102 -16.96 10.29 5.05
C SER A 102 -16.53 11.76 4.95
N THR A 103 -15.63 12.24 5.82
CA THR A 103 -15.09 13.62 5.76
C THR A 103 -13.78 13.74 5.00
N LEU A 104 -13.14 12.62 4.65
CA LEU A 104 -11.83 12.59 3.99
C LEU A 104 -11.97 12.78 2.48
N ASP A 105 -10.89 13.25 1.84
CA ASP A 105 -10.82 13.37 0.39
C ASP A 105 -10.88 11.99 -0.29
N ASP A 106 -11.53 11.93 -1.46
CA ASP A 106 -11.72 10.68 -2.20
C ASP A 106 -10.40 9.98 -2.55
N ASP A 107 -9.34 10.73 -2.87
CA ASP A 107 -8.03 10.15 -3.21
C ASP A 107 -7.37 9.49 -2.00
N LEU A 108 -7.55 10.06 -0.80
CA LEU A 108 -7.10 9.42 0.44
C LEU A 108 -7.92 8.16 0.73
N LEU A 109 -9.23 8.21 0.54
CA LEU A 109 -10.10 7.06 0.73
C LEU A 109 -9.73 5.91 -0.23
N ARG A 110 -9.47 6.22 -1.49
CA ARG A 110 -8.95 5.23 -2.46
C ARG A 110 -7.65 4.61 -1.98
N LEU A 111 -6.73 5.42 -1.45
CA LEU A 111 -5.47 4.94 -0.88
C LEU A 111 -5.67 4.06 0.37
N MET A 112 -6.67 4.39 1.20
CA MET A 112 -7.09 3.60 2.36
C MET A 112 -7.83 2.31 1.99
N GLY A 113 -8.15 2.08 0.71
CA GLY A 113 -8.79 0.87 0.22
C GLY A 113 -10.26 1.02 -0.15
N TYR A 114 -10.86 2.22 -0.09
CA TYR A 114 -12.22 2.47 -0.60
C TYR A 114 -12.25 2.48 -2.15
N GLN A 115 -11.69 1.45 -2.77
CA GLN A 115 -11.71 1.18 -4.19
C GLN A 115 -11.48 -0.33 -4.38
N GLU A 116 -12.07 -0.89 -5.43
CA GLU A 116 -11.78 -2.27 -5.80
C GLU A 116 -10.32 -2.42 -6.26
N GLY A 117 -9.62 -3.42 -5.71
CA GLY A 117 -8.22 -3.68 -6.03
C GLY A 117 -8.01 -4.49 -7.32
N ALA A 118 -8.99 -5.31 -7.70
CA ALA A 118 -9.05 -6.07 -8.95
C ALA A 118 -10.49 -6.58 -9.19
N PHE A 119 -10.70 -7.33 -10.28
CA PHE A 119 -11.98 -8.00 -10.52
C PHE A 119 -12.35 -8.88 -9.33
N ALA A 120 -13.51 -8.62 -8.73
CA ALA A 120 -14.02 -9.31 -7.55
C ALA A 120 -13.13 -9.21 -6.29
N LEU A 121 -12.32 -8.15 -6.16
CA LEU A 121 -11.54 -7.88 -4.94
C LEU A 121 -11.85 -6.48 -4.38
N GLY A 122 -12.29 -6.43 -3.12
CA GLY A 122 -12.51 -5.18 -2.38
C GLY A 122 -13.83 -4.48 -2.70
N TYR A 123 -14.84 -5.18 -3.22
CA TYR A 123 -16.18 -4.63 -3.42
C TYR A 123 -17.05 -4.75 -2.15
N VAL A 124 -18.14 -3.99 -2.09
CA VAL A 124 -19.18 -4.12 -1.07
C VAL A 124 -20.39 -4.85 -1.68
N GLY A 125 -20.96 -5.81 -0.94
CA GLY A 125 -22.23 -6.45 -1.31
C GLY A 125 -22.20 -7.11 -2.70
N ASP A 126 -23.05 -6.65 -3.62
CA ASP A 126 -23.20 -7.20 -4.98
C ASP A 126 -22.33 -6.44 -6.00
N GLN A 127 -21.01 -6.49 -5.80
CA GLN A 127 -19.99 -5.80 -6.62
C GLN A 127 -20.15 -4.27 -6.69
N GLU A 128 -20.53 -3.65 -5.57
CA GLU A 128 -20.63 -2.19 -5.46
C GLU A 128 -19.28 -1.57 -5.10
N ASP A 129 -19.02 -0.39 -5.67
CA ASP A 129 -17.83 0.40 -5.38
C ASP A 129 -17.86 0.91 -3.93
N PRO A 130 -16.84 0.63 -3.09
CA PRO A 130 -16.87 1.02 -1.67
C PRO A 130 -16.96 2.53 -1.45
N LEU A 131 -16.29 3.33 -2.29
CA LEU A 131 -16.37 4.79 -2.18
C LEU A 131 -17.78 5.28 -2.49
N GLY A 132 -18.39 4.78 -3.57
CA GLY A 132 -19.80 5.04 -3.87
C GLY A 132 -20.70 4.72 -2.69
N VAL A 133 -20.57 3.53 -2.10
CA VAL A 133 -21.36 3.14 -0.91
C VAL A 133 -21.14 4.10 0.27
N LEU A 134 -19.89 4.47 0.56
CA LEU A 134 -19.57 5.43 1.64
C LEU A 134 -20.19 6.82 1.38
N ARG A 135 -20.26 7.24 0.11
CA ARG A 135 -20.86 8.51 -0.31
C ARG A 135 -22.39 8.47 -0.45
N GLY A 136 -23.00 7.29 -0.28
CA GLY A 136 -24.44 7.09 -0.51
C GLY A 136 -24.83 6.97 -1.99
N GLU A 137 -23.85 6.78 -2.87
CA GLU A 137 -24.04 6.56 -4.31
C GLU A 137 -24.07 5.06 -4.61
N ARG A 138 -25.22 4.53 -5.03
CA ARG A 138 -25.36 3.12 -5.42
C ARG A 138 -25.09 2.98 -6.91
N ARG A 139 -23.87 2.62 -7.29
CA ARG A 139 -23.50 2.35 -8.70
C ARG A 139 -23.04 0.91 -8.85
N LYS A 140 -23.95 0.06 -9.32
CA LYS A 140 -23.64 -1.33 -9.66
C LYS A 140 -22.70 -1.37 -10.87
N LYS A 141 -21.59 -2.10 -10.81
CA LYS A 141 -20.79 -2.34 -12.01
C LYS A 141 -21.61 -3.14 -13.03
N ARG A 142 -21.48 -2.75 -14.30
CA ARG A 142 -22.14 -3.46 -15.40
C ARG A 142 -21.64 -4.90 -15.45
N THR A 143 -22.57 -5.84 -15.50
CA THR A 143 -22.29 -7.27 -15.63
C THR A 143 -21.54 -7.56 -16.93
N ILE A 144 -20.91 -8.74 -17.01
CA ILE A 144 -20.25 -9.21 -18.25
C ILE A 144 -21.23 -9.20 -19.43
N GLY A 145 -22.51 -9.55 -19.20
CA GLY A 145 -23.57 -9.47 -20.22
C GLY A 145 -23.77 -8.06 -20.76
N GLU A 146 -23.78 -7.05 -19.89
CA GLU A 146 -23.95 -5.64 -20.26
C GLU A 146 -22.68 -5.03 -20.93
N HIS A 147 -21.49 -5.57 -20.65
CA HIS A 147 -20.27 -5.25 -21.42
C HIS A 147 -20.28 -5.91 -22.80
N GLY A 148 -20.85 -7.11 -22.93
CA GLY A 148 -20.98 -7.85 -24.19
C GLY A 148 -21.81 -7.10 -25.24
N GLU A 149 -22.82 -6.33 -24.81
CA GLU A 149 -23.67 -5.52 -25.70
C GLU A 149 -22.98 -4.25 -26.25
N THR A 150 -21.90 -3.78 -25.60
CA THR A 150 -21.26 -2.49 -25.94
C THR A 150 -19.83 -2.62 -26.44
N SER A 151 -19.22 -3.81 -26.35
CA SER A 151 -17.88 -4.08 -26.86
C SER A 151 -17.92 -4.60 -28.29
N SER A 152 -17.35 -3.83 -29.24
CA SER A 152 -17.20 -4.25 -30.64
C SER A 152 -16.40 -5.55 -30.80
N GLY A 153 -15.50 -5.86 -29.86
CA GLY A 153 -14.73 -7.11 -29.86
C GLY A 153 -15.53 -8.34 -29.42
N HIS A 154 -16.51 -8.17 -28.53
CA HIS A 154 -17.34 -9.29 -28.06
C HIS A 154 -18.33 -9.75 -29.14
N ALA A 155 -18.93 -8.79 -29.85
CA ALA A 155 -19.82 -9.09 -30.98
C ALA A 155 -19.11 -9.82 -32.14
N ALA A 156 -17.81 -9.59 -32.33
CA ALA A 156 -16.99 -10.31 -33.32
C ALA A 156 -16.72 -11.77 -32.88
N PHE A 157 -16.25 -11.96 -31.65
CA PHE A 157 -15.97 -13.29 -31.09
C PHE A 157 -17.21 -14.21 -31.06
N ALA A 158 -18.38 -13.66 -30.71
CA ALA A 158 -19.62 -14.44 -30.65
C ALA A 158 -20.15 -14.89 -32.03
N ARG A 159 -19.79 -14.18 -33.11
CA ARG A 159 -20.18 -14.54 -34.49
C ARG A 159 -19.31 -15.64 -35.07
N ASP A 160 -18.04 -15.71 -34.66
CA ASP A 160 -17.09 -16.71 -35.16
C ASP A 160 -17.21 -18.07 -34.43
N ALA A 161 -18.02 -18.13 -33.36
CA ALA A 161 -18.24 -19.32 -32.54
C ALA A 161 -19.52 -20.10 -32.89
N THR A 162 -20.24 -19.70 -33.93
CA THR A 162 -21.44 -20.36 -34.49
C THR A 162 -21.26 -20.67 -35.96
#